data_AF-A0A1G9FUE7-F1
#
_entry.id   AF-A0A1G9FUE7-F1
#
_cell.length_a   1.000
_cell.length_b   1.000
_cell.length_c   1.000
_cell.angle_alpha   90.00
_cell.angle_beta   90.00
_cell.angle_gamma   90.00
#
_symmetry.space_group_name_H-M   'P 1'
#
loop_
_entity.id
_entity.type
_entity.pdbx_description
1 polymer ?
#
loop_
_entity_poly.entity_id
_entity_poly.type
_entity_poly.pdbx_seq_one_letter_code
_entity_poly.pdbx_strand_id
1 'polypeptide(L)' 'MSLSRLLSGLFADSEPSTESPATTQNSGEPEESTTVVHECRNCGTNVSEETTCCPACESEDIVRYSI' A
#
# COMPACT_ATOMS: atom_id res chain seq x y z
N MET A 1 12.83 -3.08 34.22
CA MET A 1 12.66 -4.41 33.61
C MET A 1 12.78 -4.23 32.10
N SER A 2 13.86 -4.72 31.50
CA SER A 2 14.27 -4.38 30.11
C SER A 2 13.74 -5.39 29.09
N LEU A 3 13.10 -4.91 28.00
CA LEU A 3 12.44 -5.71 26.96
C LEU A 3 13.39 -6.20 25.84
N SER A 4 14.70 -6.19 26.07
CA SER A 4 15.72 -6.33 25.01
C SER A 4 16.08 -7.76 24.59
N ARG A 5 15.32 -8.80 24.96
CA ARG A 5 15.73 -10.22 24.77
C ARG A 5 14.98 -11.01 23.70
N LEU A 6 14.11 -10.38 22.90
CA LEU A 6 13.23 -11.11 21.98
C LEU A 6 13.64 -11.10 20.50
N LEU A 7 14.79 -10.51 20.12
CA LEU A 7 15.13 -10.33 18.69
C LEU A 7 16.38 -11.08 18.20
N SER A 8 16.99 -11.93 19.01
CA SER A 8 18.23 -12.66 18.62
C SER A 8 17.98 -14.02 17.94
N GLY A 9 16.73 -14.39 17.64
CA GLY A 9 16.38 -15.75 17.18
C GLY A 9 16.00 -15.90 15.71
N LEU A 10 15.99 -14.84 14.91
CA LEU A 10 15.41 -14.87 13.54
C LEU A 10 16.42 -14.97 12.39
N PHE A 11 17.72 -15.07 12.67
CA PHE A 11 18.76 -15.10 11.63
C PHE A 11 19.58 -16.38 11.67
N ALA A 12 18.97 -17.50 12.07
CA ALA A 12 19.54 -18.82 11.87
C ALA A 12 18.94 -19.43 10.60
N ASP A 13 19.78 -19.45 9.57
CA ASP A 13 19.73 -20.36 8.43
C ASP A 13 18.74 -20.02 7.31
N SER A 14 19.26 -19.42 6.24
CA SER A 14 18.79 -19.67 4.87
C SER A 14 19.84 -19.13 3.90
N GLU A 15 20.75 -20.00 3.49
CA GLU A 15 21.58 -19.81 2.31
C GLU A 15 20.79 -20.35 1.11
N PRO A 16 20.23 -19.53 0.19
CA PRO A 16 19.77 -20.05 -1.08
C PRO A 16 20.92 -19.98 -2.08
N SER A 17 21.63 -21.09 -2.23
CA SER A 17 22.32 -21.38 -3.49
C SER A 17 21.24 -21.61 -4.56
N THR A 18 21.02 -20.63 -5.44
CA THR A 18 20.30 -20.88 -6.68
C THR A 18 20.98 -20.17 -7.84
N GLU A 19 21.70 -20.99 -8.61
CA GLU A 19 22.20 -20.73 -9.95
C GLU A 19 21.03 -20.63 -10.96
N SER A 20 21.08 -19.58 -11.80
CA SER A 20 20.48 -19.43 -13.15
C SER A 20 18.95 -19.49 -13.32
N PRO A 21 18.35 -19.05 -14.46
CA PRO A 21 18.92 -18.36 -15.63
C PRO A 21 18.24 -17.01 -15.97
N ALA A 22 18.87 -16.25 -16.87
CA ALA A 22 18.27 -15.11 -17.55
C ALA A 22 17.00 -15.55 -18.31
N THR A 23 15.85 -15.05 -17.87
CA THR A 23 14.58 -15.22 -18.59
C THR A 23 14.18 -13.87 -19.15
N THR A 24 14.30 -13.74 -20.46
CA THR A 24 13.80 -12.61 -21.25
C THR A 24 12.28 -12.53 -21.09
N GLN A 25 11.79 -11.70 -20.17
CA GLN A 25 10.36 -11.46 -20.01
C GLN A 25 9.94 -10.28 -20.90
N ASN A 26 9.68 -10.58 -22.17
CA ASN A 26 8.72 -9.81 -22.96
C ASN A 26 7.35 -10.41 -22.69
N SER A 27 6.64 -9.91 -21.69
CA SER A 27 5.27 -10.30 -21.40
C SER A 27 4.62 -9.09 -20.76
N GLY A 28 3.62 -8.51 -21.44
CA GLY A 28 2.87 -7.36 -20.94
C GLY A 28 2.42 -7.63 -19.50
N GLU A 29 2.94 -6.81 -18.60
CA GLU A 29 2.61 -6.85 -17.19
C GLU A 29 1.09 -6.64 -17.07
N PRO A 30 0.39 -7.40 -16.23
CA PRO A 30 -0.96 -7.00 -15.84
C PRO A 30 -0.79 -5.65 -15.17
N GLU A 31 -1.29 -4.58 -15.79
CA GLU A 31 -1.46 -3.28 -15.15
C GLU A 31 -2.14 -3.55 -13.80
N GLU A 32 -1.35 -3.52 -12.73
CA GLU A 32 -1.82 -3.80 -11.38
C GLU A 32 -2.89 -2.75 -11.10
N SER A 33 -4.15 -3.16 -11.14
CA SER A 33 -5.30 -2.27 -11.05
C SER A 33 -5.36 -1.71 -9.63
N THR A 34 -4.56 -0.66 -9.40
CA THR A 34 -4.47 0.07 -8.14
C THR A 34 -5.84 0.66 -7.86
N THR A 35 -6.43 0.31 -6.72
CA THR A 35 -7.73 0.88 -6.35
C THR A 35 -7.49 2.24 -5.72
N VAL A 36 -8.25 3.24 -6.18
CA VAL A 36 -8.13 4.61 -5.68
C VAL A 36 -9.38 4.97 -4.89
N VAL A 37 -9.21 5.35 -3.63
CA VAL A 37 -10.31 5.76 -2.74
C VAL A 37 -10.15 7.25 -2.40
N HIS A 38 -11.24 8.00 -2.48
CA HIS A 38 -11.29 9.40 -2.06
C HIS A 38 -12.17 9.52 -0.81
N GLU A 39 -11.66 10.15 0.24
CA GLU A 39 -12.33 10.24 1.54
C GLU A 39 -12.21 11.66 2.11
N CYS A 40 -13.27 12.18 2.71
CA CYS A 40 -13.21 13.43 3.46
C CYS A 40 -12.50 13.23 4.79
N ARG A 41 -11.41 13.97 5.04
CA ARG A 41 -10.64 13.88 6.30
C ARG A 41 -11.41 14.40 7.51
N ASN A 42 -12.40 15.25 7.30
CA ASN A 42 -13.16 15.86 8.38
C ASN A 42 -14.24 14.93 8.94
N CYS A 43 -14.95 14.18 8.10
CA CYS A 43 -16.08 13.35 8.52
C CYS A 43 -15.99 11.87 8.11
N GLY A 44 -14.96 11.47 7.36
CA GLY A 44 -14.75 10.08 6.91
C GLY A 44 -15.67 9.61 5.78
N THR A 45 -16.40 10.52 5.13
CA THR A 45 -17.29 10.15 4.01
C THR A 45 -16.46 9.86 2.76
N ASN A 46 -16.68 8.70 2.14
CA ASN A 46 -16.15 8.39 0.82
C ASN A 46 -16.85 9.23 -0.25
N VAL A 47 -16.08 9.77 -1.18
CA VAL A 47 -16.56 10.67 -2.25
C VAL A 47 -16.06 10.21 -3.62
N SER A 48 -16.58 10.80 -4.70
CA SER A 48 -16.07 10.54 -6.05
C SER A 48 -14.77 11.28 -6.31
N GLU A 49 -14.04 10.89 -7.36
CA GLU A 49 -12.76 11.52 -7.73
C GLU A 49 -12.90 12.99 -8.14
N GLU A 50 -14.05 13.39 -8.69
CA GLU A 50 -14.30 14.79 -9.07
C GLU A 50 -14.81 15.65 -7.90
N THR A 51 -15.01 15.07 -6.72
CA THR A 51 -15.54 15.80 -5.57
C THR A 51 -14.48 16.70 -4.94
N THR A 52 -14.70 18.01 -5.01
CA THR A 52 -13.85 19.03 -4.36
C THR A 52 -14.36 19.48 -2.99
N CYS A 53 -15.63 19.21 -2.68
CA CYS A 53 -16.28 19.60 -1.43
C CYS A 53 -17.18 18.45 -0.95
N CYS A 54 -17.02 18.05 0.31
CA CYS A 54 -17.74 16.91 0.88
C CYS A 54 -19.25 17.21 0.98
N PRO A 55 -20.13 16.40 0.37
CA PRO A 55 -21.57 16.64 0.41
C PRO A 55 -22.20 16.42 1.78
N ALA A 56 -21.47 15.79 2.72
CA ALA A 56 -21.96 15.49 4.06
C ALA A 56 -21.63 16.57 5.09
N CYS A 57 -20.50 17.28 4.93
CA CYS A 57 -20.02 18.25 5.93
C CYS A 57 -19.46 19.54 5.34
N GLU A 58 -19.54 19.72 4.03
CA GLU A 58 -19.13 20.92 3.28
C GLU A 58 -17.63 21.26 3.38
N SER A 59 -16.82 20.34 3.94
CA SER A 59 -15.37 20.49 3.99
C SER A 59 -14.71 20.21 2.64
N GLU A 60 -13.69 20.97 2.30
CA GLU A 60 -12.87 20.80 1.08
C GLU A 60 -11.66 19.86 1.32
N ASP A 61 -11.49 19.33 2.53
CA ASP A 61 -10.36 18.47 2.89
C ASP A 61 -10.63 17.01 2.48
N ILE A 62 -10.32 16.69 1.22
CA ILE A 62 -10.45 15.34 0.61
C ILE A 62 -9.06 14.72 0.42
N VAL A 63 -8.86 13.52 0.96
CA VAL A 63 -7.63 12.72 0.79
C VAL A 63 -7.84 11.59 -0.20
N ARG A 64 -6.76 11.21 -0.88
CA ARG A 64 -6.71 10.11 -1.85
C ARG A 64 -5.80 9.00 -1.36
N TYR A 65 -6.31 7.78 -1.30
CA TYR A 65 -5.54 6.56 -1.03
C TYR A 65 -5.40 5.74 -2.30
N SER A 66 -4.22 5.15 -2.48
CA SER A 66 -3.95 4.15 -3.51
C SER A 66 -3.60 2.86 -2.79
N ILE A 67 -4.39 1.82 -3.02
CA ILE A 67 -4.30 0.52 -2.34
C ILE A 67 -4.09 -0.61 -3.35
#